data_AF-A0A5J4PNB8-F1
#
_entry.id   AF-A0A5J4PNB8-F1
#
_cell.length_a   1.000
_cell.length_b   1.000
_cell.length_c   1.000
_cell.angle_alpha   90.00
_cell.angle_beta   90.00
_cell.angle_gamma   90.00
#
_symmetry.space_group_name_H-M   'P 1'
#
loop_
_entity.id
_entity.type
_entity.pdbx_description
1 polymer ?
#
loop_
_entity_poly.entity_id
_entity_poly.type
_entity_poly.pdbx_seq_one_letter_code
_entity_poly.pdbx_strand_id
1 'polypeptide(L)'
;MNKKSLVEVFLGGRHVGKLALTPEGLCAFEYDENFLRDGVSISPFSLPLRSGLFIAKRDPFRGGFGVFDDSLPDGWGNLLLDRYLQQKGIDPYRLTILERLILVGSTGRGALEYCPDESVAMEESYVDFNQVATET
;
A
#
# COMPACT_ATOMS: atom_id res chain seq x y z
N MET A 1 7.44 -11.70 -8.12
CA MET A 1 6.04 -11.27 -7.98
C MET A 1 5.45 -11.01 -9.37
N ASN A 2 4.21 -11.43 -9.60
CA ASN A 2 3.47 -11.00 -10.79
C ASN A 2 2.98 -9.57 -10.56
N LYS A 3 3.19 -8.69 -11.53
CA LYS A 3 2.83 -7.28 -11.41
C LYS A 3 1.32 -7.15 -11.19
N LYS A 4 0.92 -6.66 -10.02
CA LYS A 4 -0.51 -6.44 -9.70
C LYS A 4 -0.96 -5.11 -10.29
N SER A 5 -2.06 -5.14 -11.03
CA SER A 5 -2.65 -3.96 -11.65
C SER A 5 -3.78 -3.34 -10.83
N LEU A 6 -4.30 -4.08 -9.84
CA LEU A 6 -5.43 -3.69 -9.02
C LEU A 6 -5.20 -4.15 -7.56
N VAL A 7 -5.51 -3.27 -6.61
CA VAL A 7 -5.48 -3.54 -5.16
C VAL A 7 -6.80 -3.08 -4.56
N GLU A 8 -7.47 -3.97 -3.84
CA GLU A 8 -8.68 -3.62 -3.10
C GLU A 8 -8.28 -2.99 -1.76
N VAL A 9 -9.01 -1.96 -1.34
CA VAL A 9 -8.77 -1.21 -0.11
C VAL A 9 -9.94 -1.41 0.83
N PHE A 10 -9.64 -1.74 2.09
CA PHE A 10 -10.61 -1.90 3.16
C PHE A 10 -10.31 -0.94 4.31
N LEU A 11 -11.32 -0.64 5.11
CA LEU A 11 -11.23 0.13 6.34
C LEU A 11 -11.94 -0.65 7.45
N GLY A 12 -11.17 -1.27 8.36
CA GLY A 12 -11.71 -2.12 9.42
C GLY A 12 -12.59 -3.25 8.87
N GLY A 13 -12.09 -3.98 7.87
CA GLY A 13 -12.80 -5.06 7.17
C GLY A 13 -13.93 -4.64 6.24
N ARG A 14 -14.27 -3.35 6.16
CA ARG A 14 -15.29 -2.84 5.23
C ARG A 14 -14.65 -2.40 3.92
N HIS A 15 -15.14 -2.89 2.79
CA HIS A 15 -14.61 -2.55 1.47
C HIS A 15 -14.85 -1.07 1.16
N VAL A 16 -13.76 -0.35 0.87
CA VAL A 16 -13.78 1.11 0.62
C VAL A 16 -13.78 1.41 -0.86
N GLY A 17 -13.03 0.63 -1.64
CA GLY A 17 -12.79 0.87 -3.05
C GLY A 17 -11.54 0.17 -3.54
N LYS A 18 -11.04 0.60 -4.69
CA LYS A 18 -9.92 -0.05 -5.37
C LYS A 18 -8.90 0.94 -5.90
N LEU A 19 -7.65 0.51 -5.93
CA LEU A 19 -6.48 1.22 -6.43
C LEU A 19 -5.92 0.55 -7.67
N ALA A 20 -5.51 1.35 -8.64
CA ALA A 20 -4.81 0.93 -9.85
C ALA A 20 -3.69 1.92 -10.19
N LEU A 21 -2.79 1.52 -11.09
CA LEU A 21 -1.80 2.44 -11.67
C LEU A 21 -2.19 2.80 -13.10
N THR A 22 -2.12 4.09 -13.42
CA THR A 22 -2.20 4.57 -14.80
C THR A 22 -0.94 4.16 -15.58
N PRO A 23 -0.97 4.20 -16.94
CA PRO A 23 0.22 3.96 -17.76
C PRO A 23 1.42 4.87 -17.40
N GLU A 24 1.14 6.06 -16.90
CA GLU A 24 2.13 7.06 -16.46
C GLU A 24 2.67 6.78 -15.05
N GLY A 25 2.17 5.74 -14.37
CA GLY A 25 2.58 5.33 -13.03
C GLY A 25 1.92 6.13 -11.90
N LEU A 26 0.79 6.79 -12.16
CA LEU A 26 0.02 7.50 -11.13
C LEU A 26 -1.03 6.58 -10.49
N CYS A 27 -1.27 6.72 -9.20
CA CYS A 27 -2.34 6.02 -8.51
C CYS A 27 -3.69 6.56 -8.95
N ALA A 28 -4.55 5.66 -9.39
CA ALA A 28 -5.94 5.91 -9.63
C ALA A 28 -6.76 5.18 -8.56
N PHE A 29 -7.71 5.88 -7.95
CA PHE A 29 -8.59 5.36 -6.91
C PHE A 29 -10.06 5.55 -7.30
N GLU A 30 -10.88 4.56 -6.99
CA GLU A 30 -12.33 4.63 -7.13
C GLU A 30 -12.99 4.03 -5.88
N TYR A 31 -13.95 4.77 -5.30
CA TYR A 31 -14.74 4.29 -4.18
C TYR A 31 -15.71 3.18 -4.61
N ASP A 32 -15.96 2.22 -3.72
CA ASP A 32 -17.04 1.25 -3.89
C ASP A 32 -18.41 1.92 -3.75
N GLU A 33 -19.38 1.48 -4.56
CA GLU A 33 -20.74 2.05 -4.56
C GLU A 33 -21.47 1.87 -3.23
N ASN A 34 -21.22 0.76 -2.52
CA ASN A 34 -21.83 0.55 -1.22
C ASN A 34 -21.19 1.46 -0.18
N PHE A 35 -19.87 1.61 -0.22
CA PHE A 35 -19.16 2.52 0.68
C PHE A 35 -19.58 3.98 0.49
N LEU A 36 -19.92 4.40 -0.72
CA LEU A 36 -20.42 5.76 -0.98
C LEU A 36 -21.77 6.07 -0.30
N ARG A 37 -22.58 5.07 0.03
CA ARG A 37 -23.94 5.29 0.59
C ARG A 37 -23.91 5.69 2.06
N ASP A 38 -23.05 5.05 2.83
CA ASP A 38 -23.02 5.13 4.30
C ASP A 38 -21.59 5.10 4.87
N GLY A 39 -20.58 5.30 4.03
CA GLY A 39 -19.17 5.37 4.42
C GLY A 39 -18.75 6.78 4.81
N VAL A 40 -17.44 6.94 4.98
CA VAL A 40 -16.80 8.21 5.32
C VAL A 40 -15.64 8.45 4.36
N SER A 41 -15.37 9.70 4.01
CA SER A 41 -14.19 10.01 3.20
C SER A 41 -12.92 9.63 3.98
N ILE A 42 -12.07 8.80 3.37
CA ILE A 42 -10.77 8.42 3.96
C ILE A 42 -9.74 9.55 3.84
N SER A 43 -9.97 10.51 2.96
CA SER A 43 -9.14 11.71 2.81
C SER A 43 -9.97 12.85 2.22
N PRO A 44 -10.68 13.66 3.03
CA PRO A 44 -11.66 14.63 2.53
C PRO A 44 -11.15 15.61 1.48
N PHE A 45 -9.87 15.97 1.55
CA PHE A 45 -9.25 16.91 0.61
C PHE A 45 -8.83 16.27 -0.71
N SER A 46 -8.31 15.04 -0.68
CA SER A 46 -7.77 14.37 -1.87
C SER A 46 -8.77 13.41 -2.51
N LEU A 47 -9.60 12.77 -1.68
CA LEU A 47 -10.58 11.75 -2.01
C LEU A 47 -11.94 12.09 -1.34
N PRO A 48 -12.59 13.20 -1.72
CA PRO A 48 -13.93 13.50 -1.21
C PRO A 48 -14.88 12.34 -1.50
N LEU A 49 -15.81 12.03 -0.59
CA LEU A 49 -16.72 10.90 -0.70
C LEU A 49 -17.75 11.14 -1.82
N ARG A 50 -17.39 10.74 -3.05
CA ARG A 50 -18.23 10.80 -4.23
C ARG A 50 -17.80 9.75 -5.25
N SER A 51 -18.72 9.39 -6.13
CA SER A 51 -18.44 8.51 -7.26
C SER A 51 -17.48 9.18 -8.26
N GLY A 52 -16.74 8.34 -8.98
CA GLY A 52 -15.80 8.73 -10.03
C GLY A 52 -14.36 8.30 -9.75
N LEU A 53 -13.54 8.42 -10.79
CA LEU A 53 -12.13 8.10 -10.73
C LEU A 53 -11.32 9.29 -10.22
N PHE A 54 -10.52 9.06 -9.19
CA PHE A 54 -9.56 10.03 -8.67
C PHE A 54 -8.17 9.64 -9.15
N ILE A 55 -7.45 10.56 -9.78
CA ILE A 55 -6.07 10.35 -10.20
C ILE A 55 -5.16 11.22 -9.34
N ALA A 56 -4.16 10.60 -8.74
CA ALA A 56 -3.17 11.28 -7.92
C ALA A 56 -2.34 12.27 -8.74
N LYS A 57 -1.88 13.33 -8.07
CA LYS A 57 -0.88 14.23 -8.65
C LYS A 57 0.50 13.61 -8.52
N ARG A 58 1.41 13.96 -9.45
CA ARG A 58 2.82 13.54 -9.40
C ARG A 58 3.46 13.93 -8.07
N ASP A 59 3.22 15.14 -7.60
CA ASP A 59 3.79 15.67 -6.36
C ASP A 59 2.67 15.95 -5.33
N PRO A 60 2.93 15.80 -4.02
CA PRO A 60 4.24 15.51 -3.39
C PRO A 60 4.55 14.02 -3.21
N PHE A 61 3.59 13.13 -3.45
CA PHE A 61 3.68 11.69 -3.12
C PHE A 61 4.15 10.82 -4.30
N ARG A 62 4.93 11.37 -5.23
CA ARG A 62 5.46 10.66 -6.41
C ARG A 62 4.40 9.92 -7.24
N GLY A 63 3.18 10.45 -7.31
CA GLY A 63 2.04 9.82 -7.97
C GLY A 63 1.15 8.98 -7.05
N GLY A 64 1.36 9.00 -5.73
CA GLY A 64 0.48 8.40 -4.72
C GLY A 64 -0.55 9.37 -4.13
N PHE A 65 -1.39 8.85 -3.23
CA PHE A 65 -2.20 9.67 -2.34
C PHE A 65 -1.63 9.54 -0.92
N GLY A 66 -1.48 10.66 -0.22
CA GLY A 66 -0.91 10.67 1.15
C GLY A 66 -1.57 9.69 2.11
N VAL A 67 -2.89 9.50 2.01
CA VAL A 67 -3.63 8.54 2.85
C VAL A 67 -3.17 7.09 2.69
N PHE A 68 -2.70 6.70 1.50
CA PHE A 68 -2.16 5.36 1.27
C PHE A 68 -0.66 5.31 1.57
N ASP A 69 0.08 6.38 1.24
CA ASP A 69 1.50 6.50 1.57
C ASP A 69 1.75 6.44 3.08
N ASP A 70 0.84 6.95 3.91
CA ASP A 70 0.93 6.88 5.38
C ASP A 70 0.94 5.44 5.93
N SER A 71 0.49 4.46 5.13
CA SER A 71 0.55 3.04 5.50
C SER A 71 1.89 2.38 5.14
N LEU A 72 2.69 3.01 4.28
CA LEU A 72 4.00 2.49 3.89
C LEU A 72 4.99 2.65 5.05
N PRO A 73 6.00 1.76 5.13
CA PRO A 73 7.09 1.92 6.09
C PRO A 73 7.79 3.27 5.93
N ASP A 74 8.34 3.80 7.03
CA ASP A 74 9.14 5.02 7.03
C ASP A 74 10.59 4.74 6.60
N GLY A 75 11.52 5.70 6.77
CA GLY A 75 12.91 5.55 6.31
C GLY A 75 13.60 4.27 6.80
N TRP A 76 13.52 3.96 8.10
CA TRP A 76 14.17 2.75 8.64
C TRP A 76 13.37 1.49 8.32
N GLY A 77 12.04 1.58 8.33
CA GLY A 77 11.19 0.46 7.92
C GLY A 77 11.38 0.05 6.46
N ASN A 78 11.53 1.01 5.55
CA ASN A 78 11.81 0.76 4.13
C ASN A 78 13.17 0.08 3.97
N LEU A 79 14.19 0.51 4.71
CA LEU A 79 15.52 -0.13 4.66
C LEU A 79 15.44 -1.61 5.06
N LEU A 80 14.74 -1.93 6.16
CA LEU A 80 14.58 -3.32 6.61
C LEU A 80 13.77 -4.15 5.61
N LEU A 81 12.67 -3.59 5.08
CA LEU A 81 11.85 -4.26 4.08
C LEU A 81 12.65 -4.54 2.80
N ASP A 82 13.39 -3.54 2.30
CA ASP A 82 14.20 -3.68 1.09
C ASP A 82 15.29 -4.77 1.28
N ARG A 83 15.94 -4.82 2.44
CA ARG A 83 16.91 -5.89 2.77
C ARG A 83 16.27 -7.26 2.87
N TYR A 84 15.10 -7.35 3.52
CA TYR A 84 14.34 -8.60 3.60
C TYR A 84 13.96 -9.11 2.20
N LEU A 85 13.47 -8.23 1.32
CA LEU A 85 13.14 -8.55 -0.06
C LEU A 85 14.37 -9.02 -0.84
N GLN A 86 15.50 -8.34 -0.68
CA GLN A 86 16.78 -8.73 -1.30
C GLN A 86 17.24 -10.13 -0.84
N GLN A 87 17.12 -10.44 0.46
CA GLN A 87 17.41 -11.79 0.99
C GLN A 87 16.51 -12.88 0.36
N LYS A 88 15.28 -12.52 -0.03
CA LYS A 88 14.35 -13.40 -0.76
C LYS A 88 14.57 -13.38 -2.28
N GLY A 89 15.61 -12.69 -2.78
CA GLY A 89 15.91 -12.57 -4.20
C GLY A 89 14.97 -11.64 -4.98
N ILE A 90 14.23 -10.78 -4.29
CA ILE A 90 13.31 -9.80 -4.87
C ILE A 90 14.03 -8.45 -4.92
N ASP A 91 14.01 -7.80 -6.10
CA ASP A 91 14.56 -6.46 -6.27
C ASP A 91 13.54 -5.39 -5.80
N PRO A 92 13.78 -4.72 -4.66
CA PRO A 92 12.84 -3.76 -4.08
C PRO A 92 12.63 -2.51 -4.94
N TYR A 93 13.59 -2.16 -5.81
CA TYR A 93 13.51 -0.97 -6.67
C TYR A 93 12.59 -1.17 -7.87
N ARG A 94 12.18 -2.41 -8.14
CA ARG A 94 11.22 -2.75 -9.21
C ARG A 94 9.78 -2.80 -8.70
N LEU A 95 9.58 -2.72 -7.39
CA LEU A 95 8.25 -2.75 -6.79
C LEU A 95 7.53 -1.42 -7.02
N THR A 96 6.31 -1.54 -7.51
CA THR A 96 5.35 -0.45 -7.57
C THR A 96 4.80 -0.12 -6.20
N ILE A 97 4.18 1.06 -6.05
CA ILE A 97 3.47 1.43 -4.82
C ILE A 97 2.37 0.42 -4.46
N LEU A 98 1.62 -0.10 -5.44
CA LEU A 98 0.60 -1.14 -5.20
C LEU A 98 1.22 -2.41 -4.62
N GLU A 99 2.35 -2.85 -5.17
CA GLU A 99 3.08 -4.02 -4.67
C GLU A 99 3.63 -3.78 -3.25
N ARG A 100 4.02 -2.55 -2.92
CA ARG A 100 4.43 -2.22 -1.55
C ARG A 100 3.24 -2.20 -0.58
N LEU A 101 2.07 -1.71 -1.00
CA LEU A 101 0.86 -1.70 -0.18
C LEU A 101 0.35 -3.12 0.12
N ILE A 102 0.39 -4.05 -0.84
CA ILE A 102 0.00 -5.45 -0.58
C ILE A 102 0.99 -6.20 0.33
N LEU A 103 2.28 -5.81 0.34
CA LEU A 103 3.27 -6.31 1.31
C LEU A 103 3.03 -5.77 2.73
N VAL A 104 2.31 -4.66 2.87
CA VAL A 104 1.75 -4.21 4.16
C VAL A 104 0.50 -5.03 4.50
N GLY A 105 -0.36 -5.26 3.51
CA GLY A 105 -1.53 -6.14 3.61
C GLY A 105 -2.53 -5.66 4.65
N SER A 106 -3.03 -6.58 5.49
CA SER A 106 -3.94 -6.28 6.61
C SER A 106 -3.23 -5.93 7.92
N THR A 107 -1.90 -6.05 7.96
CA THR A 107 -1.10 -5.87 9.19
C THR A 107 -0.49 -4.47 9.33
N GLY A 108 -0.80 -3.59 8.39
CA GLY A 108 -0.30 -2.22 8.36
C GLY A 108 -0.71 -1.38 9.58
N ARG A 109 0.07 -0.32 9.82
CA ARG A 109 -0.32 0.70 10.80
C ARG A 109 -1.54 1.45 10.28
N GLY A 110 -2.51 1.66 11.17
CA GLY A 110 -3.76 2.35 10.84
C GLY A 110 -4.92 1.37 10.73
N ALA A 111 -5.96 1.79 10.01
CA ALA A 111 -7.19 0.99 9.82
C ALA A 111 -7.39 0.56 8.35
N LEU A 112 -6.50 1.00 7.45
CA LEU A 112 -6.56 0.61 6.04
C LEU A 112 -5.87 -0.73 5.84
N GLU A 113 -6.51 -1.58 5.05
CA GLU A 113 -6.03 -2.91 4.70
C GLU A 113 -6.01 -3.03 3.17
N TYR A 114 -5.01 -3.74 2.65
CA TYR A 114 -4.77 -3.86 1.21
C TYR A 114 -4.86 -5.31 0.77
N CYS A 115 -5.62 -5.56 -0.30
CA CYS A 115 -5.87 -6.90 -0.81
C CYS A 115 -5.47 -7.02 -2.30
N PRO A 116 -4.83 -8.14 -2.74
CA PRO A 116 -4.57 -9.35 -1.96
C PRO A 116 -3.55 -9.10 -0.84
N ASP A 117 -3.74 -9.78 0.29
CA ASP A 117 -2.80 -9.70 1.40
C ASP A 117 -1.57 -10.55 1.04
N GLU A 118 -0.48 -9.89 0.68
CA GLU A 118 0.84 -10.48 0.49
C GLU A 118 1.77 -10.03 1.62
N SER A 119 1.21 -9.65 2.77
CA SER A 119 2.00 -9.28 3.93
C SER A 119 2.95 -10.41 4.26
N VAL A 120 4.13 -10.01 4.71
CA VAL A 120 5.11 -10.96 5.20
C VAL A 120 4.58 -11.47 6.53
N ALA A 121 3.67 -12.44 6.49
CA ALA A 121 3.31 -13.23 7.64
C ALA A 121 4.60 -13.89 8.09
N MET A 122 5.20 -13.33 9.15
CA MET A 122 6.25 -14.02 9.87
C MET A 122 5.56 -15.27 10.42
N GLU A 123 5.72 -16.42 9.76
CA GLU A 123 5.72 -17.69 10.50
C GLU A 123 6.53 -17.41 11.76
N GLU A 124 6.00 -17.76 12.95
CA GLU A 124 6.55 -17.48 14.30
C GLU A 124 8.03 -17.87 14.43
N SER A 125 8.87 -17.12 13.76
CA SER A 125 10.29 -17.26 13.61
C SER A 125 10.77 -15.87 13.97
N TYR A 126 11.40 -15.80 15.12
CA TYR A 126 12.01 -14.60 15.63
C TYR A 126 13.03 -14.12 14.59
N VAL A 127 12.67 -13.13 13.77
CA VAL A 127 13.63 -12.46 12.91
C VAL A 127 14.38 -11.48 13.79
N ASP A 128 15.65 -11.77 14.01
CA ASP A 128 16.54 -10.86 14.72
C ASP A 128 16.80 -9.63 13.82
N PHE A 129 16.18 -8.51 14.17
CA PHE A 129 16.39 -7.25 13.46
C PHE A 129 17.86 -6.84 13.40
N ASN A 130 18.71 -7.25 14.36
CA ASN A 130 20.14 -6.98 14.29
C ASN A 130 20.81 -7.71 13.12
N GLN A 131 20.41 -8.96 12.83
CA GLN A 131 20.92 -9.67 11.66
C GLN A 131 20.54 -8.98 10.36
N VAL A 132 19.28 -8.50 10.25
CA VAL A 132 18.83 -7.74 9.07
C VAL A 132 19.48 -6.34 9.01
N ALA A 133 19.83 -5.77 10.17
CA ALA A 133 20.47 -4.47 10.27
C ALA A 133 21.97 -4.49 9.90
N THR A 134 22.62 -5.66 9.95
CA THR A 134 24.08 -5.77 9.77
C THR A 134 24.50 -5.32 8.37
N GLU A 135 25.43 -4.36 8.30
CA GLU A 135 25.99 -3.86 7.05
C GLU A 135 26.99 -4.88 6.48
N THR A 136 26.88 -5.19 5.18
CA THR A 136 27.87 -5.95 4.41
C THR A 136 28.50 -5.06 3.35
#